data_AF-A0A328HAJ6-F1
#
_entry.id   AF-A0A328HAJ6-F1
#
_cell.length_a   1.000
_cell.length_b   1.000
_cell.length_c   1.000
_cell.angle_alpha   90.00
_cell.angle_beta   90.00
_cell.angle_gamma   90.00
#
_symmetry.space_group_name_H-M   'P 1'
#
loop_
_entity.id
_entity.type
_entity.pdbx_description
1 polymer ?
#
loop_
_entity_poly.entity_id
_entity_poly.type
_entity_poly.pdbx_seq_one_letter_code
_entity_poly.pdbx_strand_id
1 'polypeptide(L)'
;MTAWARRTQTVWLVLALCILLPVASLSVFRAIPGEWPTLVVQLLSFTPWLVIPAALALALALLGRRHLVTAAAALLLAAQLFWLWAPDAGRADEGAAEAGQAGAGRADSGASRTGSTVPLTVMSINSRFGRADAADIVRLVRDNGVELLAIQEFTQALEDRLAAAGLGSLLPNRISSPTENGSGSATYSKHAIQAIGLVPDTPFQMPSFRVTVPVAGGAVAGAGKAAAAPAVLEVTNVHTLPPADVRVGQWRSDLESLGRLVARNGADGQNNQLTRNQLLLGDFNATYDHAEFRRLLDGGPGGRKLVDVGMASGARFMPTWPMDGQALPGITIDHLVTSPRIPASGYAVHRVPGTDHAAVLATLEVPTAG
;
A
#
# COMPACT_ATOMS: atom_id res chain seq x y z
N MET A 1 -28.79 14.85 44.77
CA MET A 1 -27.41 14.38 44.49
C MET A 1 -26.49 14.78 45.63
N THR A 2 -25.82 13.82 46.26
CA THR A 2 -24.85 14.07 47.35
C THR A 2 -23.60 14.79 46.82
N ALA A 3 -22.87 15.50 47.69
CA ALA A 3 -21.61 16.15 47.33
C ALA A 3 -20.58 15.15 46.76
N TRP A 4 -20.60 13.91 47.27
CA TRP A 4 -19.79 12.80 46.78
C TRP A 4 -20.17 12.41 45.34
N ALA A 5 -21.47 12.24 45.03
CA ALA A 5 -21.94 11.94 43.68
C ALA A 5 -21.63 13.06 42.66
N ARG A 6 -21.61 14.32 43.12
CA ARG A 6 -21.17 15.46 42.29
C ARG A 6 -19.67 15.40 41.99
N ARG A 7 -18.84 15.09 42.99
CA ARG A 7 -17.38 14.96 42.81
C ARG A 7 -17.02 13.82 41.85
N THR A 8 -17.65 12.66 41.97
CA THR A 8 -17.39 11.52 41.08
C THR A 8 -17.79 11.82 39.64
N GLN A 9 -18.92 12.50 39.41
CA GLN A 9 -19.31 12.95 38.06
C GLN A 9 -18.31 13.93 37.45
N THR A 10 -17.80 14.86 38.24
CA THR A 10 -16.77 15.80 37.78
C THR A 10 -15.48 15.09 37.39
N VAL A 11 -15.04 14.08 38.16
CA VAL A 11 -13.85 13.29 37.82
C VAL A 11 -14.02 12.59 36.48
N TRP A 12 -15.14 11.90 36.26
CA TRP A 12 -15.40 11.22 34.99
C TRP A 12 -15.43 12.18 33.81
N LEU A 13 -16.03 13.36 33.99
CA LEU A 13 -16.08 14.40 32.98
C LEU A 13 -14.67 14.91 32.61
N VAL A 14 -13.83 15.20 33.61
CA VAL A 14 -12.46 15.68 33.37
C VAL A 14 -11.66 14.62 32.62
N LEU A 15 -11.73 13.36 33.04
CA LEU A 15 -11.05 12.26 32.35
C LEU A 15 -11.53 12.10 30.90
N ALA A 16 -12.84 12.17 30.67
CA ALA A 16 -13.41 12.12 29.33
C ALA A 16 -12.86 13.26 28.45
N LEU A 17 -12.82 14.50 28.96
CA LEU A 17 -12.31 15.65 28.21
C LEU A 17 -10.80 15.55 27.93
N CYS A 18 -10.00 15.07 28.88
CA CYS A 18 -8.57 14.86 28.70
C CYS A 18 -8.25 13.89 27.54
N ILE A 19 -9.12 12.90 27.30
CA ILE A 19 -8.98 11.95 26.20
C ILE A 19 -9.61 12.51 24.91
N LEU A 20 -10.78 13.13 25.02
CA LEU A 20 -11.55 13.61 23.88
C LEU A 20 -10.82 14.71 23.11
N LEU A 21 -10.12 15.62 23.81
CA LEU A 21 -9.45 16.76 23.20
C LEU A 21 -8.33 16.33 22.22
N PRO A 22 -7.35 15.48 22.59
CA PRO A 22 -6.37 14.96 21.63
C PRO A 22 -6.98 14.24 20.43
N VAL A 23 -8.00 13.41 20.65
CA VAL A 23 -8.70 12.70 19.56
C VAL A 23 -9.36 13.70 18.62
N ALA A 24 -10.01 14.74 19.17
CA ALA A 24 -10.65 15.78 18.38
C ALA A 24 -9.62 16.60 17.58
N SER A 25 -8.50 16.98 18.19
CA SER A 25 -7.41 17.69 17.52
C SER A 25 -6.84 16.89 16.34
N LEU A 26 -6.52 15.60 16.55
CA LEU A 26 -6.02 14.74 15.48
C LEU A 26 -7.07 14.51 14.39
N SER A 27 -8.36 14.44 14.75
CA SER A 27 -9.45 14.36 13.78
C SER A 27 -9.54 15.61 12.91
N VAL A 28 -9.33 16.80 13.48
CA VAL A 28 -9.29 18.06 12.72
C VAL A 28 -8.09 18.07 11.77
N PHE A 29 -6.90 17.68 12.24
CA PHE A 29 -5.72 17.58 11.37
C PHE A 29 -5.91 16.57 10.24
N ARG A 30 -6.59 15.45 10.51
CA ARG A 30 -6.92 14.43 9.51
C ARG A 30 -7.94 14.90 8.47
N ALA A 31 -8.93 15.68 8.92
CA ALA A 31 -10.03 16.14 8.09
C ALA A 31 -9.63 17.30 7.17
N ILE A 32 -8.78 18.20 7.65
CA ILE A 32 -8.34 19.38 6.91
C ILE A 32 -7.07 19.04 6.13
N PRO A 33 -7.10 19.01 4.79
CA PRO A 33 -5.90 18.82 4.00
C PRO A 33 -4.98 20.04 4.18
N GLY A 34 -3.81 19.81 4.74
CA GLY A 34 -2.81 20.85 4.96
C GLY A 34 -1.41 20.25 5.09
N GLU A 35 -0.39 21.05 4.83
CA GLU A 35 1.00 20.66 5.05
C GLU A 35 1.34 20.79 6.53
N TRP A 36 0.91 19.81 7.31
CA TRP A 36 1.11 19.83 8.74
C TRP A 36 2.61 19.66 9.13
N PRO A 37 3.04 20.16 10.29
CA PRO A 37 4.39 19.90 10.81
C PRO A 37 4.68 18.41 10.98
N THR A 38 5.97 18.04 10.98
CA THR A 38 6.44 16.64 11.07
C THR A 38 5.74 15.85 12.18
N LEU A 39 5.62 16.40 13.39
CA LEU A 39 4.98 15.73 14.52
C LEU A 39 3.51 15.38 14.23
N VAL A 40 2.76 16.28 13.59
CA VAL A 40 1.36 16.02 13.25
C VAL A 40 1.27 14.93 12.20
N VAL A 41 2.13 14.96 11.16
CA VAL A 41 2.20 13.90 10.14
C VAL A 41 2.46 12.55 10.81
N GLN A 42 3.41 12.46 11.74
CA GLN A 42 3.70 11.22 12.47
C GLN A 42 2.52 10.74 13.32
N LEU A 43 1.85 11.63 14.04
CA LEU A 43 0.68 11.26 14.86
C LEU A 43 -0.51 10.81 14.01
N LEU A 44 -0.69 11.38 12.82
CA LEU A 44 -1.74 10.97 11.89
C LEU A 44 -1.58 9.52 11.43
N SER A 45 -0.37 8.96 11.42
CA SER A 45 -0.15 7.53 11.10
C SER A 45 -0.91 6.58 12.04
N PHE A 46 -1.19 7.01 13.28
CA PHE A 46 -1.88 6.22 14.29
C PHE A 46 -3.40 6.45 14.31
N THR A 47 -3.95 7.18 13.32
CA THR A 47 -5.39 7.46 13.24
C THR A 47 -6.29 6.23 13.39
N PRO A 48 -5.98 5.04 12.80
CA PRO A 48 -6.82 3.86 12.99
C PRO A 48 -7.02 3.47 14.46
N TRP A 49 -6.02 3.74 15.31
CA TRP A 49 -6.03 3.42 16.73
C TRP A 49 -6.81 4.42 17.58
N LEU A 50 -7.17 5.60 17.05
CA LEU A 50 -7.95 6.61 17.75
C LEU A 50 -9.38 6.15 18.10
N VAL A 51 -9.86 5.07 17.49
CA VAL A 51 -11.12 4.41 17.85
C VAL A 51 -11.14 3.97 19.33
N ILE A 52 -10.00 3.54 19.87
CA ILE A 52 -9.88 3.05 21.25
C ILE A 52 -10.06 4.20 22.28
N PRO A 53 -9.26 5.29 22.24
CA PRO A 53 -9.47 6.41 23.14
C PRO A 53 -10.81 7.10 22.89
N ALA A 54 -11.34 7.13 21.66
CA ALA A 54 -12.68 7.66 21.39
C ALA A 54 -13.78 6.85 22.11
N ALA A 55 -13.72 5.53 22.05
CA ALA A 55 -14.65 4.65 22.75
C ALA A 55 -14.54 4.79 24.28
N LEU A 56 -13.31 4.90 24.81
CA LEU A 56 -13.08 5.13 26.23
C LEU A 56 -13.63 6.50 26.68
N ALA A 57 -13.42 7.56 25.90
CA ALA A 57 -13.96 8.88 26.19
C ALA A 57 -15.51 8.87 26.23
N LEU A 58 -16.14 8.13 25.32
CA LEU A 58 -17.59 7.95 25.32
C LEU A 58 -18.09 7.22 26.58
N ALA A 59 -17.42 6.13 26.98
CA ALA A 59 -17.77 5.40 28.19
C ALA A 59 -17.67 6.29 29.45
N LEU A 60 -16.59 7.06 29.57
CA LEU A 60 -16.39 8.00 30.68
C LEU A 60 -17.41 9.15 30.67
N ALA A 61 -17.77 9.66 29.48
CA ALA A 61 -18.79 10.69 29.33
C ALA A 61 -20.18 10.23 29.77
N LEU A 62 -20.54 8.97 29.46
CA LEU A 62 -21.78 8.32 29.91
C LEU A 62 -21.81 8.19 31.44
N LEU A 63 -20.70 7.78 32.07
CA LEU A 63 -20.57 7.73 33.53
C LEU A 63 -20.67 9.11 34.19
N GLY A 64 -20.13 10.15 33.53
CA GLY A 64 -20.23 11.54 33.94
C GLY A 64 -21.63 12.15 33.79
N ARG A 65 -22.55 11.49 33.07
CA ARG A 65 -23.93 11.92 32.81
C ARG A 65 -24.06 13.34 32.23
N ARG A 66 -23.14 13.71 31.33
CA ARG A 66 -23.16 15.00 30.62
C ARG A 66 -23.51 14.79 29.15
N HIS A 67 -24.73 15.18 28.78
CA HIS A 67 -25.28 14.95 27.44
C HIS A 67 -24.42 15.54 26.32
N LEU A 68 -23.91 16.77 26.48
CA LEU A 68 -23.07 17.43 25.47
C LEU A 68 -21.76 16.69 25.22
N VAL A 69 -21.05 16.29 26.30
CA VAL A 69 -19.78 15.55 26.17
C VAL A 69 -20.01 14.15 25.62
N THR A 70 -21.13 13.52 26.01
CA THR A 70 -21.54 12.22 25.45
C THR A 70 -21.81 12.33 23.95
N ALA A 71 -22.56 13.34 23.51
CA ALA A 71 -22.85 13.58 22.10
C ALA A 71 -21.56 13.86 21.31
N ALA A 72 -20.67 14.70 21.83
CA ALA A 72 -19.38 14.98 21.20
C ALA A 72 -18.51 13.73 21.07
N ALA A 73 -18.42 12.91 22.12
CA ALA A 73 -17.68 11.65 22.10
C ALA A 73 -18.28 10.63 21.12
N ALA A 74 -19.61 10.55 21.04
CA ALA A 74 -20.30 9.66 20.11
C ALA A 74 -20.07 10.07 18.65
N LEU A 75 -20.16 11.37 18.35
CA LEU A 75 -19.86 11.90 17.01
C LEU A 75 -18.40 11.65 16.61
N LEU A 76 -17.48 11.84 17.55
CA LEU A 76 -16.07 11.62 17.29
C LEU A 76 -15.75 10.14 17.05
N LEU A 77 -16.32 9.25 17.86
CA LEU A 77 -16.21 7.80 17.63
C LEU A 77 -16.80 7.41 16.28
N ALA A 78 -17.96 7.95 15.90
CA ALA A 78 -18.56 7.71 14.60
C ALA A 78 -17.66 8.18 13.45
N ALA A 79 -16.99 9.33 13.58
CA ALA A 79 -16.01 9.80 12.61
C ALA A 79 -14.79 8.86 12.49
N GLN A 80 -14.27 8.36 13.61
CA GLN A 80 -13.17 7.38 13.61
C GLN A 80 -13.59 6.08 12.92
N LEU A 81 -14.78 5.55 13.24
CA LEU A 81 -15.32 4.35 12.60
C LEU A 81 -15.57 4.55 11.11
N PHE A 82 -16.04 5.74 10.70
CA PHE A 82 -16.21 6.09 9.29
C PHE A 82 -14.88 6.09 8.55
N TRP A 83 -13.83 6.70 9.12
CA TRP A 83 -12.53 6.72 8.47
C TRP A 83 -11.90 5.34 8.35
N LEU A 84 -12.15 4.40 9.27
CA LEU A 84 -11.67 3.01 9.14
C LEU A 84 -12.15 2.31 7.87
N TRP A 85 -13.34 2.63 7.36
CA TRP A 85 -13.91 2.01 6.16
C TRP A 85 -13.23 2.46 4.86
N ALA A 86 -12.50 3.60 4.88
CA ALA A 86 -11.79 4.15 3.72
C ALA A 86 -12.65 4.24 2.42
N PRO A 87 -13.82 4.92 2.43
CA PRO A 87 -14.71 5.05 1.25
C PRO A 87 -13.98 5.41 -0.04
N ASP A 88 -12.98 6.27 0.14
CA ASP A 88 -12.21 6.99 -0.84
C ASP A 88 -10.91 6.26 -1.20
N ALA A 89 -10.70 5.00 -0.83
CA ALA A 89 -9.48 4.25 -1.17
C ALA A 89 -9.39 3.81 -2.65
N GLY A 90 -10.45 4.08 -3.43
CA GLY A 90 -10.60 3.53 -4.76
C GLY A 90 -11.03 2.07 -4.70
N ARG A 91 -11.66 1.59 -5.76
CA ARG A 91 -11.96 0.17 -5.94
C ARG A 91 -11.56 -0.23 -7.35
N ALA A 92 -11.20 -1.50 -7.51
CA ALA A 92 -11.01 -2.04 -8.85
C ALA A 92 -12.31 -1.91 -9.65
N ASP A 93 -12.20 -1.66 -10.95
CA ASP A 93 -13.35 -1.54 -11.86
C ASP A 93 -14.15 -2.86 -11.81
N GLU A 94 -15.45 -2.79 -11.48
CA GLU A 94 -16.31 -3.98 -11.24
C GLU A 94 -16.33 -4.95 -12.44
N GLY A 95 -16.22 -4.44 -13.68
CA GLY A 95 -16.17 -5.25 -14.90
C GLY A 95 -14.86 -6.01 -15.14
N ALA A 96 -13.78 -5.70 -14.39
CA ALA A 96 -12.54 -6.47 -14.44
C ALA A 96 -12.53 -7.65 -13.44
N ALA A 97 -13.29 -7.55 -12.36
CA ALA A 97 -13.38 -8.59 -11.32
C ALA A 97 -14.16 -9.84 -11.78
N GLU A 98 -15.18 -9.67 -12.65
CA GLU A 98 -15.95 -10.79 -13.21
C GLU A 98 -15.12 -11.67 -14.18
N ALA A 99 -14.11 -11.09 -14.84
CA ALA A 99 -13.24 -11.81 -15.77
C ALA A 99 -12.37 -12.88 -15.06
N GLY A 100 -11.99 -12.64 -13.80
CA GLY A 100 -11.19 -13.59 -13.01
C GLY A 100 -11.97 -14.82 -12.51
N GLN A 101 -13.31 -14.75 -12.44
CA GLN A 101 -14.15 -15.87 -11.98
C GLN A 101 -14.76 -16.70 -13.13
N ALA A 102 -14.92 -16.12 -14.33
CA ALA A 102 -15.54 -16.80 -15.47
C ALA A 102 -14.65 -17.84 -16.17
N GLY A 103 -13.37 -17.97 -15.80
CA GLY A 103 -12.42 -18.92 -16.38
C GLY A 103 -12.71 -20.41 -16.12
N ALA A 104 -13.68 -20.74 -15.27
CA ALA A 104 -13.99 -22.14 -14.88
C ALA A 104 -15.27 -22.74 -15.52
N GLY A 105 -15.97 -22.01 -16.39
CA GLY A 105 -17.00 -22.63 -17.21
C GLY A 105 -18.13 -21.68 -17.60
N ARG A 106 -18.25 -21.47 -18.92
CA ARG A 106 -19.46 -21.64 -19.75
C ARG A 106 -19.28 -20.80 -21.02
N ALA A 107 -19.11 -21.47 -22.15
CA ALA A 107 -19.37 -20.86 -23.45
C ALA A 107 -20.91 -20.69 -23.57
N ASP A 108 -21.42 -19.47 -23.66
CA ASP A 108 -22.14 -18.99 -24.85
C ASP A 108 -22.64 -17.54 -24.75
N SER A 109 -22.65 -16.89 -25.92
CA SER A 109 -23.45 -15.74 -26.38
C SER A 109 -23.58 -14.45 -25.54
N GLY A 110 -22.97 -13.36 -26.06
CA GLY A 110 -23.36 -11.98 -25.76
C GLY A 110 -22.16 -11.04 -25.67
N ALA A 111 -21.96 -10.20 -26.68
CA ALA A 111 -20.82 -9.28 -26.78
C ALA A 111 -20.75 -8.28 -25.61
N SER A 112 -19.96 -8.61 -24.58
CA SER A 112 -19.31 -7.64 -23.69
C SER A 112 -17.81 -7.77 -23.93
N ARG A 113 -17.12 -6.66 -24.23
CA ARG A 113 -15.68 -6.63 -24.49
C ARG A 113 -14.88 -6.79 -23.19
N THR A 114 -15.06 -7.89 -22.48
CA THR A 114 -14.31 -8.21 -21.26
C THR A 114 -12.89 -8.64 -21.65
N GLY A 115 -11.90 -7.80 -21.37
CA GLY A 115 -10.50 -8.13 -21.62
C GLY A 115 -10.01 -9.29 -20.73
N SER A 116 -9.19 -10.18 -21.28
CA SER A 116 -8.53 -11.25 -20.52
C SER A 116 -7.53 -10.69 -19.50
N THR A 117 -7.33 -11.40 -18.39
CA THR A 117 -6.31 -11.09 -17.38
C THR A 117 -5.30 -12.24 -17.25
N VAL A 118 -4.14 -11.95 -16.68
CA VAL A 118 -3.14 -12.94 -16.26
C VAL A 118 -2.81 -12.70 -14.79
N PRO A 119 -2.86 -13.73 -13.92
CA PRO A 119 -2.48 -13.59 -12.54
C PRO A 119 -0.97 -13.33 -12.41
N LEU A 120 -0.60 -12.43 -11.50
CA LEU A 120 0.78 -12.13 -11.13
C LEU A 120 0.87 -11.95 -9.62
N THR A 121 1.53 -12.86 -8.91
CA THR A 121 1.75 -12.73 -7.47
C THR A 121 2.96 -11.85 -7.18
N VAL A 122 2.74 -10.76 -6.45
CA VAL A 122 3.77 -9.75 -6.14
C VAL A 122 4.03 -9.68 -4.64
N MET A 123 5.26 -9.36 -4.25
CA MET A 123 5.67 -9.16 -2.86
C MET A 123 6.59 -7.94 -2.74
N SER A 124 6.43 -7.16 -1.67
CA SER A 124 7.35 -6.08 -1.30
C SER A 124 7.82 -6.21 0.14
N ILE A 125 9.08 -5.84 0.40
CA ILE A 125 9.66 -5.81 1.76
C ILE A 125 10.78 -4.77 1.89
N ASN A 126 10.69 -3.87 2.88
CA ASN A 126 11.83 -3.12 3.35
C ASN A 126 12.72 -4.03 4.22
N SER A 127 13.99 -4.19 3.82
CA SER A 127 14.89 -5.16 4.43
C SER A 127 15.70 -4.62 5.62
N ARG A 128 15.47 -3.37 6.02
CA ARG A 128 16.16 -2.67 7.11
C ARG A 128 17.69 -2.74 6.98
N PHE A 129 18.25 -1.96 6.07
CA PHE A 129 19.68 -1.98 5.73
C PHE A 129 20.19 -3.40 5.44
N GLY A 130 19.41 -4.19 4.69
CA GLY A 130 19.75 -5.54 4.30
C GLY A 130 19.83 -6.55 5.45
N ARG A 131 19.19 -6.29 6.60
CA ARG A 131 19.20 -7.17 7.78
C ARG A 131 18.15 -8.27 7.76
N ALA A 132 17.13 -8.14 6.91
CA ALA A 132 16.11 -9.16 6.75
C ALA A 132 16.71 -10.56 6.50
N ASP A 133 16.07 -11.58 7.04
CA ASP A 133 16.46 -12.97 6.87
C ASP A 133 16.23 -13.41 5.41
N ALA A 134 17.32 -13.66 4.70
CA ALA A 134 17.28 -14.01 3.28
C ALA A 134 16.64 -15.39 3.03
N ALA A 135 16.82 -16.34 3.94
CA ALA A 135 16.24 -17.67 3.80
C ALA A 135 14.72 -17.61 3.98
N ASP A 136 14.24 -16.79 4.91
CA ASP A 136 12.81 -16.57 5.13
C ASP A 136 12.16 -15.82 3.97
N ILE A 137 12.83 -14.83 3.38
CA ILE A 137 12.38 -14.18 2.13
C ILE A 137 12.25 -15.21 1.00
N VAL A 138 13.27 -16.04 0.76
CA VAL A 138 13.23 -17.08 -0.29
C VAL A 138 12.15 -18.12 -0.01
N ARG A 139 11.94 -18.48 1.26
CA ARG A 139 10.86 -19.37 1.69
C ARG A 139 9.49 -18.75 1.35
N LEU A 140 9.25 -17.49 1.71
CA LEU A 140 8.00 -16.79 1.36
C LEU A 140 7.78 -16.71 -0.15
N VAL A 141 8.82 -16.42 -0.93
CA VAL A 141 8.74 -16.41 -2.40
C VAL A 141 8.27 -17.77 -2.93
N ARG A 142 8.87 -18.86 -2.43
CA ARG A 142 8.55 -20.22 -2.84
C ARG A 142 7.15 -20.65 -2.42
N ASP A 143 6.83 -20.49 -1.13
CA ASP A 143 5.61 -21.00 -0.53
C ASP A 143 4.35 -20.30 -1.07
N ASN A 144 4.48 -19.02 -1.44
CA ASN A 144 3.36 -18.22 -1.97
C ASN A 144 3.40 -18.05 -3.49
N GLY A 145 4.36 -18.68 -4.19
CA GLY A 145 4.47 -18.58 -5.65
C GLY A 145 4.70 -17.15 -6.15
N VAL A 146 5.44 -16.33 -5.40
CA VAL A 146 5.76 -14.95 -5.79
C VAL A 146 6.52 -14.95 -7.10
N GLU A 147 6.09 -14.10 -8.04
CA GLU A 147 6.68 -13.97 -9.38
C GLU A 147 7.36 -12.60 -9.59
N LEU A 148 7.11 -11.64 -8.70
CA LEU A 148 7.75 -10.33 -8.67
C LEU A 148 8.00 -9.91 -7.21
N LEU A 149 9.26 -9.68 -6.86
CA LEU A 149 9.70 -9.26 -5.54
C LEU A 149 10.39 -7.89 -5.64
N ALA A 150 9.91 -6.91 -4.88
CA ALA A 150 10.58 -5.62 -4.67
C ALA A 150 11.17 -5.56 -3.25
N ILE A 151 12.42 -5.10 -3.13
CA ILE A 151 13.13 -4.97 -1.87
C ILE A 151 13.65 -3.55 -1.71
N GLN A 152 13.42 -2.95 -0.54
CA GLN A 152 13.95 -1.64 -0.14
C GLN A 152 15.06 -1.80 0.93
N GLU A 153 15.84 -0.74 1.12
CA GLU A 153 17.04 -0.71 1.97
C GLU A 153 18.02 -1.85 1.67
N PHE A 154 18.22 -2.11 0.38
CA PHE A 154 18.94 -3.27 -0.12
C PHE A 154 20.46 -3.07 -0.13
N THR A 155 21.19 -4.04 0.42
CA THR A 155 22.65 -4.02 0.52
C THR A 155 23.28 -5.16 -0.29
N GLN A 156 24.58 -5.04 -0.61
CA GLN A 156 25.31 -6.10 -1.31
C GLN A 156 25.33 -7.39 -0.46
N ALA A 157 25.45 -7.26 0.86
CA ALA A 157 25.44 -8.39 1.77
C ALA A 157 24.09 -9.14 1.77
N LEU A 158 22.96 -8.44 1.60
CA LEU A 158 21.67 -9.10 1.43
C LEU A 158 21.58 -9.79 0.06
N GLU A 159 22.07 -9.16 -1.01
CA GLU A 159 22.09 -9.77 -2.34
C GLU A 159 22.81 -11.13 -2.33
N ASP A 160 24.00 -11.18 -1.73
CA ASP A 160 24.82 -12.40 -1.65
C ASP A 160 24.10 -13.50 -0.85
N ARG A 161 23.44 -13.14 0.26
CA ARG A 161 22.66 -14.09 1.07
C ARG A 161 21.42 -14.61 0.33
N LEU A 162 20.71 -13.75 -0.42
CA LEU A 162 19.56 -14.17 -1.23
C LEU A 162 19.99 -15.10 -2.37
N ALA A 163 21.13 -14.80 -3.01
CA ALA A 163 21.72 -15.66 -4.04
C ALA A 163 22.10 -17.03 -3.46
N ALA A 164 22.78 -17.05 -2.30
CA ALA A 164 23.14 -18.29 -1.60
C ALA A 164 21.91 -19.11 -1.14
N ALA A 165 20.82 -18.43 -0.74
CA ALA A 165 19.56 -19.07 -0.39
C ALA A 165 18.78 -19.59 -1.62
N GLY A 166 19.23 -19.29 -2.84
CA GLY A 166 18.68 -19.82 -4.08
C GLY A 166 17.62 -18.95 -4.76
N LEU A 167 17.51 -17.66 -4.42
CA LEU A 167 16.51 -16.74 -5.00
C LEU A 167 16.58 -16.70 -6.53
N GLY A 168 17.78 -16.70 -7.11
CA GLY A 168 17.99 -16.62 -8.56
C GLY A 168 17.42 -17.81 -9.35
N SER A 169 17.19 -18.96 -8.70
CA SER A 169 16.51 -20.10 -9.34
C SER A 169 14.99 -19.91 -9.44
N LEU A 170 14.41 -19.10 -8.55
CA LEU A 170 12.97 -18.81 -8.52
C LEU A 170 12.64 -17.57 -9.35
N LEU A 171 13.48 -16.53 -9.22
CA LEU A 171 13.31 -15.22 -9.84
C LEU A 171 14.61 -14.80 -10.57
N PRO A 172 14.85 -15.34 -11.80
CA PRO A 172 16.12 -15.17 -12.49
C PRO A 172 16.38 -13.78 -13.07
N ASN A 173 15.35 -12.95 -13.27
CA ASN A 173 15.50 -11.61 -13.83
C ASN A 173 15.65 -10.60 -12.68
N ARG A 174 16.61 -9.68 -12.75
CA ARG A 174 16.81 -8.69 -11.68
C ARG A 174 17.20 -7.30 -12.18
N ILE A 175 16.79 -6.29 -11.43
CA ILE A 175 17.34 -4.94 -11.43
C ILE A 175 17.82 -4.72 -10.01
N SER A 176 19.14 -4.59 -9.82
CA SER A 176 19.77 -4.49 -8.50
C SER A 176 20.64 -3.25 -8.45
N SER A 177 20.52 -2.48 -7.37
CA SER A 177 21.36 -1.32 -7.10
C SER A 177 21.57 -1.22 -5.57
N PRO A 178 22.46 -2.06 -5.01
CA PRO A 178 22.70 -2.10 -3.58
C PRO A 178 23.44 -0.85 -3.10
N THR A 179 23.12 -0.40 -1.89
CA THR A 179 23.88 0.65 -1.19
C THR A 179 24.06 0.29 0.27
N GLU A 180 25.03 0.93 0.95
CA GLU A 180 25.27 0.73 2.39
C GLU A 180 24.41 1.65 3.27
N ASN A 181 23.47 2.38 2.68
CA ASN A 181 22.53 3.26 3.39
C ASN A 181 21.08 2.86 3.03
N GLY A 182 20.08 3.67 3.42
CA GLY A 182 18.68 3.34 3.19
C GLY A 182 18.22 3.44 1.72
N SER A 183 19.06 3.91 0.80
CA SER A 183 18.65 4.21 -0.58
C SER A 183 18.63 3.01 -1.51
N GLY A 184 19.28 1.91 -1.14
CA GLY A 184 19.45 0.76 -2.02
C GLY A 184 18.15 0.04 -2.31
N SER A 185 18.01 -0.48 -3.52
CA SER A 185 16.83 -1.23 -3.93
C SER A 185 17.16 -2.38 -4.87
N ALA A 186 16.30 -3.39 -4.88
CA ALA A 186 16.36 -4.46 -5.84
C ALA A 186 14.95 -4.94 -6.22
N THR A 187 14.82 -5.38 -7.46
CA THR A 187 13.65 -6.09 -7.96
C THR A 187 14.11 -7.42 -8.55
N TYR A 188 13.43 -8.50 -8.19
CA TYR A 188 13.59 -9.82 -8.78
C TYR A 188 12.27 -10.26 -9.43
N SER A 189 12.34 -10.90 -10.60
CA SER A 189 11.16 -11.39 -11.29
C SER A 189 11.39 -12.72 -11.99
N LYS A 190 10.33 -13.53 -12.02
CA LYS A 190 10.23 -14.72 -12.85
C LYS A 190 10.13 -14.36 -14.35
N HIS A 191 9.54 -13.21 -14.65
CA HIS A 191 9.26 -12.73 -15.99
C HIS A 191 10.33 -11.73 -16.45
N ALA A 192 10.45 -11.53 -17.77
CA ALA A 192 11.39 -10.56 -18.31
C ALA A 192 11.05 -9.15 -17.84
N ILE A 193 12.07 -8.43 -17.35
CA ILE A 193 11.96 -7.04 -16.89
C ILE A 193 12.87 -6.12 -17.69
N GLN A 194 12.37 -4.93 -17.99
CA GLN A 194 13.11 -3.88 -18.69
C GLN A 194 13.09 -2.60 -17.85
N ALA A 195 14.25 -2.12 -17.42
CA ALA A 195 14.34 -0.82 -16.75
C ALA A 195 13.86 0.30 -17.69
N ILE A 196 13.00 1.19 -17.19
CA ILE A 196 12.48 2.34 -17.95
C ILE A 196 12.89 3.68 -17.34
N GLY A 197 13.33 3.71 -16.08
CA GLY A 197 13.88 4.91 -15.47
C GLY A 197 13.96 4.84 -13.95
N LEU A 198 14.28 5.98 -13.36
CA LEU A 198 14.23 6.24 -11.93
C LEU A 198 13.23 7.38 -11.67
N VAL A 199 12.55 7.35 -10.53
CA VAL A 199 11.84 8.54 -10.04
C VAL A 199 12.87 9.65 -9.81
N PRO A 200 12.69 10.85 -10.39
CA PRO A 200 13.64 11.95 -10.24
C PRO A 200 13.51 12.64 -8.88
N ASP A 201 14.48 13.50 -8.57
CA ASP A 201 14.45 14.46 -7.45
C ASP A 201 14.25 13.82 -6.06
N THR A 202 14.75 12.60 -5.89
CA THR A 202 14.73 11.85 -4.62
C THR A 202 16.11 11.29 -4.25
N PRO A 203 16.51 11.32 -2.96
CA PRO A 203 17.73 10.66 -2.49
C PRO A 203 17.67 9.13 -2.51
N PHE A 204 16.48 8.52 -2.50
CA PHE A 204 16.31 7.06 -2.48
C PHE A 204 16.07 6.50 -3.88
N GLN A 205 16.66 5.35 -4.18
CA GLN A 205 16.58 4.78 -5.53
C GLN A 205 15.24 4.07 -5.73
N MET A 206 14.32 4.74 -6.42
CA MET A 206 13.01 4.20 -6.78
C MET A 206 12.95 3.84 -8.28
N PRO A 207 13.42 2.65 -8.70
CA PRO A 207 13.42 2.27 -10.10
C PRO A 207 12.03 1.94 -10.62
N SER A 208 11.76 2.42 -11.83
CA SER A 208 10.63 2.01 -12.65
C SER A 208 11.08 1.05 -13.75
N PHE A 209 10.30 0.00 -13.99
CA PHE A 209 10.57 -1.03 -14.97
C PHE A 209 9.28 -1.59 -15.56
N ARG A 210 9.39 -2.22 -16.73
CA ARG A 210 8.29 -2.91 -17.40
C ARG A 210 8.45 -4.42 -17.19
N VAL A 211 7.37 -5.08 -16.80
CA VAL A 211 7.26 -6.54 -16.69
C VAL A 211 6.36 -7.04 -17.81
N THR A 212 6.80 -8.08 -18.53
CA THR A 212 5.99 -8.74 -19.58
C THR A 212 5.61 -10.15 -19.13
N VAL A 213 4.33 -10.36 -18.85
CA VAL A 213 3.78 -11.63 -18.37
C VAL A 213 3.13 -12.38 -19.54
N PRO A 214 3.63 -13.59 -19.89
CA PRO A 214 3.07 -14.37 -20.98
C PRO A 214 1.70 -14.96 -20.61
N VAL A 215 0.80 -15.08 -21.60
CA VAL A 215 -0.48 -15.79 -21.44
C VAL A 215 -0.26 -17.30 -21.64
N ALA A 216 -0.68 -18.12 -20.68
CA ALA A 216 -0.59 -19.57 -20.81
C ALA A 216 -1.41 -20.07 -22.01
N GLY A 217 -0.79 -20.86 -22.90
CA GLY A 217 -1.45 -21.44 -24.08
C GLY A 217 -1.34 -20.62 -25.38
N GLY A 218 -0.66 -19.47 -25.39
CA GLY A 218 -0.47 -18.64 -26.59
C GLY A 218 0.49 -19.18 -27.66
N ALA A 219 1.09 -20.36 -27.43
CA ALA A 219 2.11 -20.95 -28.29
C ALA A 219 1.61 -22.18 -29.06
N VAL A 220 0.43 -22.11 -29.70
CA VAL A 220 0.15 -22.89 -30.92
C VAL A 220 -0.73 -22.07 -31.84
N ALA A 221 -0.11 -21.32 -32.76
CA ALA A 221 -0.80 -20.72 -33.90
C ALA A 221 -1.16 -21.83 -34.90
N GLY A 222 -2.20 -22.60 -34.60
CA GLY A 222 -2.93 -23.37 -35.59
C GLY A 222 -3.78 -22.41 -36.42
N ALA A 223 -3.71 -22.55 -37.75
CA ALA A 223 -4.35 -21.71 -38.77
C ALA A 223 -5.61 -20.95 -38.29
N GLY A 224 -5.45 -19.64 -38.01
CA GLY A 224 -6.57 -18.69 -37.90
C GLY A 224 -6.90 -18.12 -36.51
N LYS A 225 -6.24 -18.52 -35.41
CA LYS A 225 -6.39 -17.84 -34.10
C LYS A 225 -5.19 -16.96 -33.79
N ALA A 226 -5.42 -15.66 -33.56
CA ALA A 226 -4.39 -14.74 -33.08
C ALA A 226 -3.89 -15.21 -31.70
N ALA A 227 -2.57 -15.23 -31.51
CA ALA A 227 -1.98 -15.49 -30.19
C ALA A 227 -2.45 -14.40 -29.22
N ALA A 228 -2.86 -14.79 -28.00
CA ALA A 228 -3.20 -13.83 -26.96
C ALA A 228 -1.98 -12.95 -26.66
N ALA A 229 -2.15 -11.63 -26.72
CA ALA A 229 -1.07 -10.71 -26.44
C ALA A 229 -0.65 -10.79 -24.96
N PRO A 230 0.65 -10.65 -24.64
CA PRO A 230 1.11 -10.69 -23.26
C PRO A 230 0.50 -9.55 -22.44
N ALA A 231 0.42 -9.74 -21.12
CA ALA A 231 0.14 -8.66 -20.20
C ALA A 231 1.41 -7.86 -19.96
N VAL A 232 1.31 -6.53 -20.04
CA VAL A 232 2.40 -5.61 -19.76
C VAL A 232 2.03 -4.77 -18.56
N LEU A 233 2.95 -4.66 -17.60
CA LEU A 233 2.79 -3.91 -16.35
C LEU A 233 4.00 -3.00 -16.15
N GLU A 234 3.76 -1.71 -15.94
CA GLU A 234 4.78 -0.76 -15.49
C GLU A 234 4.79 -0.73 -13.97
N VAL A 235 5.97 -0.98 -13.41
CA VAL A 235 6.15 -1.17 -11.98
C VAL A 235 7.15 -0.17 -11.45
N THR A 236 6.88 0.41 -10.29
CA THR A 236 7.84 1.24 -9.54
C THR A 236 8.09 0.63 -8.17
N ASN A 237 9.36 0.32 -7.86
CA ASN A 237 9.79 -0.06 -6.53
C ASN A 237 9.92 1.23 -5.68
N VAL A 238 9.02 1.41 -4.72
CA VAL A 238 8.89 2.64 -3.94
C VAL A 238 9.65 2.55 -2.63
N HIS A 239 10.44 3.59 -2.34
CA HIS A 239 10.98 3.88 -1.03
C HIS A 239 11.07 5.39 -0.88
N THR A 240 10.02 6.03 -0.37
CA THR A 240 10.08 7.48 -0.08
C THR A 240 10.84 7.70 1.22
N LEU A 241 11.45 8.88 1.40
CA LEU A 241 12.09 9.16 2.69
C LEU A 241 11.05 9.22 3.83
N PRO A 242 11.38 8.74 5.03
CA PRO A 242 10.49 8.86 6.17
C PRO A 242 10.24 10.32 6.54
N PRO A 243 9.00 10.72 6.90
CA PRO A 243 8.68 12.05 7.43
C PRO A 243 9.18 12.18 8.88
N ALA A 244 10.51 12.19 9.03
CA ALA A 244 11.21 12.30 10.29
C ALA A 244 12.25 13.43 10.22
N ASP A 245 12.54 14.02 11.38
CA ASP A 245 13.42 15.17 11.52
C ASP A 245 13.00 16.33 10.57
N VAL A 246 13.93 16.78 9.73
CA VAL A 246 13.73 17.84 8.72
C VAL A 246 13.24 17.31 7.35
N ARG A 247 12.99 15.99 7.22
CA ARG A 247 12.77 15.34 5.92
C ARG A 247 11.33 15.39 5.39
N VAL A 248 10.37 15.93 6.14
CA VAL A 248 8.96 15.97 5.73
C VAL A 248 8.74 16.66 4.38
N GLY A 249 9.53 17.70 4.06
CA GLY A 249 9.47 18.37 2.76
C GLY A 249 9.92 17.46 1.61
N GLN A 250 10.98 16.67 1.82
CA GLN A 250 11.44 15.72 0.82
C GLN A 250 10.46 14.55 0.65
N TRP A 251 9.90 14.02 1.74
CA TRP A 251 8.86 13.00 1.68
C TRP A 251 7.64 13.43 0.85
N ARG A 252 7.21 14.70 0.99
CA ARG A 252 6.19 15.30 0.14
C ARG A 252 6.61 15.33 -1.33
N SER A 253 7.82 15.80 -1.60
CA SER A 253 8.38 15.85 -2.96
C SER A 253 8.47 14.47 -3.61
N ASP A 254 8.81 13.43 -2.83
CA ASP A 254 8.86 12.05 -3.30
C ASP A 254 7.45 11.56 -3.71
N LEU A 255 6.44 11.76 -2.86
CA LEU A 255 5.04 11.40 -3.16
C LEU A 255 4.48 12.18 -4.36
N GLU A 256 4.83 13.46 -4.49
CA GLU A 256 4.45 14.26 -5.66
C GLU A 256 5.15 13.80 -6.95
N SER A 257 6.41 13.37 -6.87
CA SER A 257 7.16 12.82 -8.00
C SER A 257 6.54 11.52 -8.49
N LEU A 258 6.10 10.66 -7.56
CA LEU A 258 5.30 9.47 -7.87
C LEU A 258 3.97 9.86 -8.55
N GLY A 259 3.27 10.88 -8.04
CA GLY A 259 2.03 11.38 -8.64
C GLY A 259 2.22 11.89 -10.07
N ARG A 260 3.31 12.62 -10.33
CA ARG A 260 3.67 13.08 -11.70
C ARG A 260 4.00 11.91 -12.62
N LEU A 261 4.69 10.88 -12.12
CA LEU A 261 4.97 9.66 -12.87
C LEU A 261 3.67 8.96 -13.29
N VAL A 262 2.76 8.74 -12.33
CA VAL A 262 1.45 8.12 -12.57
C VAL A 262 0.66 8.89 -13.62
N ALA A 263 0.59 10.23 -13.48
CA ALA A 263 -0.15 11.09 -14.40
C ALA A 263 0.43 11.07 -15.83
N ARG A 264 1.76 11.10 -15.99
CA ARG A 264 2.42 11.00 -17.31
C ARG A 264 2.11 9.68 -17.98
N ASN A 265 2.27 8.57 -17.27
CA ASN A 265 2.01 7.24 -17.81
C ASN A 265 0.52 7.06 -18.18
N GLY A 266 -0.39 7.73 -17.47
CA GLY A 266 -1.81 7.80 -17.80
C GLY A 266 -2.13 8.65 -19.05
N ALA A 267 -1.45 9.78 -19.23
CA ALA A 267 -1.65 10.70 -20.34
C ALA A 267 -1.09 10.15 -21.67
N ASP A 268 0.12 9.58 -21.64
CA ASP A 268 0.74 8.93 -22.80
C ASP A 268 -0.04 7.66 -23.23
N GLY A 269 -0.84 7.10 -22.31
CA GLY A 269 -1.69 5.92 -22.52
C GLY A 269 -3.03 6.16 -23.20
N GLN A 270 -3.40 7.39 -23.59
CA GLN A 270 -4.62 7.59 -24.40
C GLN A 270 -4.50 6.94 -25.80
N ASN A 271 -3.27 6.80 -26.32
CA ASN A 271 -3.00 6.20 -27.63
C ASN A 271 -2.33 4.81 -27.56
N ASN A 272 -2.00 4.30 -26.37
CA ASN A 272 -1.35 3.00 -26.19
C ASN A 272 -1.95 2.24 -24.98
N GLN A 273 -2.63 1.11 -25.23
CA GLN A 273 -3.23 0.30 -24.16
C GLN A 273 -2.18 -0.33 -23.22
N LEU A 274 -0.93 -0.47 -23.67
CA LEU A 274 0.16 -1.14 -22.94
C LEU A 274 0.67 -0.35 -21.73
N THR A 275 0.53 0.98 -21.70
CA THR A 275 1.06 1.86 -20.63
C THR A 275 0.06 2.15 -19.51
N ARG A 276 -1.17 1.60 -19.59
CA ARG A 276 -2.24 1.85 -18.61
C ARG A 276 -2.25 0.91 -17.39
N ASN A 277 -1.32 -0.02 -17.31
CA ASN A 277 -1.22 -0.96 -16.18
C ASN A 277 -0.06 -0.49 -15.32
N GLN A 278 -0.35 0.07 -14.15
CA GLN A 278 0.67 0.54 -13.23
C GLN A 278 0.56 -0.21 -11.89
N LEU A 279 1.71 -0.53 -11.32
CA LEU A 279 1.89 -1.02 -9.97
C LEU A 279 2.98 -0.20 -9.28
N LEU A 280 2.65 0.46 -8.19
CA LEU A 280 3.63 1.04 -7.28
C LEU A 280 3.63 0.13 -6.04
N LEU A 281 4.76 -0.51 -5.75
CA LEU A 281 4.90 -1.38 -4.58
C LEU A 281 6.13 -1.01 -3.78
N GLY A 282 6.00 -0.95 -2.46
CA GLY A 282 7.11 -0.53 -1.61
C GLY A 282 6.71 0.12 -0.31
N ASP A 283 7.70 0.70 0.34
CA ASP A 283 7.57 1.51 1.54
C ASP A 283 7.31 2.98 1.14
N PHE A 284 6.10 3.45 1.37
CA PHE A 284 5.72 4.84 1.08
C PHE A 284 5.97 5.76 2.27
N ASN A 285 6.41 5.22 3.41
CA ASN A 285 6.52 5.91 4.69
C ASN A 285 5.26 6.73 5.03
N ALA A 286 4.11 6.26 4.54
CA ALA A 286 2.86 6.98 4.53
C ALA A 286 1.72 6.02 4.83
N THR A 287 0.76 6.47 5.62
CA THR A 287 -0.49 5.74 5.84
C THR A 287 -1.59 6.33 4.99
N TYR A 288 -2.70 5.61 4.86
CA TYR A 288 -3.93 6.14 4.25
C TYR A 288 -4.45 7.44 4.92
N ASP A 289 -4.02 7.70 6.15
CA ASP A 289 -4.44 8.88 6.90
C ASP A 289 -3.66 10.15 6.58
N HIS A 290 -2.60 10.04 5.76
CA HIS A 290 -1.90 11.21 5.22
C HIS A 290 -2.63 11.77 4.00
N ALA A 291 -2.80 13.09 3.98
CA ALA A 291 -3.42 13.78 2.85
C ALA A 291 -2.55 13.66 1.59
N GLU A 292 -1.22 13.65 1.76
CA GLU A 292 -0.22 13.45 0.73
C GLU A 292 -0.42 12.11 -0.01
N PHE A 293 -0.56 11.01 0.74
CA PHE A 293 -0.77 9.69 0.14
C PHE A 293 -2.13 9.57 -0.53
N ARG A 294 -3.20 10.11 0.07
CA ARG A 294 -4.52 10.14 -0.60
C ARG A 294 -4.50 10.96 -1.88
N ARG A 295 -3.76 12.08 -1.95
CA ARG A 295 -3.58 12.84 -3.20
C ARG A 295 -2.86 12.03 -4.28
N LEU A 296 -1.87 11.21 -3.90
CA LEU A 296 -1.24 10.25 -4.82
C LEU A 296 -2.28 9.24 -5.33
N LEU A 297 -3.09 8.66 -4.43
CA LEU A 297 -4.14 7.71 -4.80
C LEU A 297 -5.24 8.32 -5.67
N ASP A 298 -5.56 9.60 -5.52
CA ASP A 298 -6.52 10.28 -6.41
C ASP A 298 -5.99 10.45 -7.85
N GLY A 299 -4.75 10.03 -8.14
CA GLY A 299 -4.18 9.93 -9.49
C GLY A 299 -3.49 11.19 -9.99
N GLY A 300 -3.40 12.23 -9.16
CA GLY A 300 -2.88 13.54 -9.56
C GLY A 300 -3.81 14.33 -10.50
N PRO A 301 -3.43 15.55 -10.92
CA PRO A 301 -4.26 16.38 -11.79
C PRO A 301 -4.58 15.69 -13.12
N GLY A 302 -5.86 15.37 -13.34
CA GLY A 302 -6.34 14.71 -14.57
C GLY A 302 -6.12 13.19 -14.63
N GLY A 303 -5.59 12.56 -13.57
CA GLY A 303 -5.41 11.11 -13.51
C GLY A 303 -6.66 10.35 -13.08
N ARG A 304 -6.64 9.03 -13.25
CA ARG A 304 -7.66 8.13 -12.69
C ARG A 304 -7.24 7.70 -11.30
N LYS A 305 -8.22 7.54 -10.43
CA LYS A 305 -8.03 7.06 -9.06
C LYS A 305 -7.34 5.69 -9.05
N LEU A 306 -6.22 5.61 -8.34
CA LEU A 306 -5.50 4.38 -8.03
C LEU A 306 -6.19 3.61 -6.92
N VAL A 307 -5.81 2.34 -6.76
CA VAL A 307 -6.35 1.44 -5.75
C VAL A 307 -5.21 0.96 -4.87
N ASP A 308 -5.29 1.27 -3.58
CA ASP A 308 -4.46 0.62 -2.57
C ASP A 308 -5.06 -0.75 -2.25
N VAL A 309 -4.34 -1.82 -2.58
CA VAL A 309 -4.80 -3.20 -2.44
C VAL A 309 -5.07 -3.57 -0.97
N GLY A 310 -4.25 -3.08 -0.04
CA GLY A 310 -4.42 -3.33 1.39
C GLY A 310 -5.69 -2.66 1.91
N MET A 311 -5.91 -1.39 1.54
CA MET A 311 -7.13 -0.67 1.93
C MET A 311 -8.38 -1.30 1.30
N ALA A 312 -8.32 -1.68 0.01
CA ALA A 312 -9.41 -2.37 -0.67
C ALA A 312 -9.73 -3.74 -0.04
N SER A 313 -8.74 -4.38 0.58
CA SER A 313 -8.88 -5.66 1.29
C SER A 313 -9.29 -5.50 2.77
N GLY A 314 -9.51 -4.28 3.26
CA GLY A 314 -9.85 -4.01 4.66
C GLY A 314 -8.68 -4.20 5.64
N ALA A 315 -7.44 -4.21 5.16
CA ALA A 315 -6.24 -4.54 5.93
C ALA A 315 -5.71 -3.38 6.80
N ARG A 316 -6.56 -2.43 7.18
CA ARG A 316 -6.16 -1.20 7.89
C ARG A 316 -5.62 -1.42 9.31
N PHE A 317 -5.93 -2.57 9.91
CA PHE A 317 -5.37 -3.01 11.19
C PHE A 317 -4.33 -4.12 11.03
N MET A 318 -3.85 -4.36 9.81
CA MET A 318 -2.73 -5.25 9.55
C MET A 318 -1.48 -4.38 9.41
N PRO A 319 -0.72 -4.19 10.50
CA PRO A 319 0.43 -3.30 10.46
C PRO A 319 1.54 -3.90 9.62
N THR A 320 2.32 -3.05 8.99
CA THR A 320 3.55 -3.42 8.29
C THR A 320 4.79 -2.93 9.03
N TRP A 321 4.65 -1.93 9.93
CA TRP A 321 5.69 -1.42 10.81
C TRP A 321 5.12 -1.01 12.17
N PRO A 322 5.86 -1.13 13.29
CA PRO A 322 7.15 -1.79 13.41
C PRO A 322 7.01 -3.29 13.72
N MET A 323 7.98 -4.09 13.29
CA MET A 323 8.02 -5.55 13.49
C MET A 323 9.11 -6.02 14.46
N ASP A 324 10.02 -5.15 14.89
CA ASP A 324 11.16 -5.47 15.76
C ASP A 324 10.93 -5.13 17.26
N GLY A 325 9.66 -5.14 17.70
CA GLY A 325 9.31 -5.24 19.13
C GLY A 325 9.14 -3.92 19.87
N GLN A 326 9.08 -2.79 19.17
CA GLN A 326 8.73 -1.49 19.75
C GLN A 326 7.33 -1.56 20.36
N ALA A 327 7.17 -0.92 21.52
CA ALA A 327 5.89 -0.78 22.21
C ALA A 327 5.00 0.31 21.56
N LEU A 328 4.84 0.26 20.24
CA LEU A 328 3.99 1.16 19.47
C LEU A 328 2.85 0.35 18.82
N PRO A 329 1.62 0.90 18.75
CA PRO A 329 0.61 0.34 17.87
C PRO A 329 1.15 0.34 16.43
N GLY A 330 1.04 -0.79 15.74
CA GLY A 330 1.56 -0.88 14.37
C GLY A 330 0.75 -0.05 13.37
N ILE A 331 1.39 0.39 12.30
CA ILE A 331 0.81 1.19 11.20
C ILE A 331 1.08 0.51 9.85
N THR A 332 0.32 0.86 8.82
CA THR A 332 0.48 0.34 7.45
C THR A 332 1.15 1.40 6.59
N ILE A 333 2.44 1.20 6.28
CA ILE A 333 3.26 2.10 5.46
C ILE A 333 3.83 1.44 4.19
N ASP A 334 3.77 0.11 4.11
CA ASP A 334 4.15 -0.67 2.94
C ASP A 334 2.89 -1.02 2.14
N HIS A 335 2.85 -0.63 0.87
CA HIS A 335 1.64 -0.69 0.05
C HIS A 335 1.87 -1.36 -1.30
N LEU A 336 0.79 -1.93 -1.83
CA LEU A 336 0.64 -2.31 -3.23
C LEU A 336 -0.44 -1.41 -3.81
N VAL A 337 -0.06 -0.48 -4.70
CA VAL A 337 -0.96 0.50 -5.31
C VAL A 337 -1.07 0.24 -6.80
N THR A 338 -2.28 -0.01 -7.30
CA THR A 338 -2.52 -0.40 -8.69
C THR A 338 -3.37 0.60 -9.46
N SER A 339 -3.32 0.53 -10.79
CA SER A 339 -4.37 1.08 -11.64
C SER A 339 -5.71 0.37 -11.37
N PRO A 340 -6.86 1.07 -11.46
CA PRO A 340 -8.17 0.52 -11.06
C PRO A 340 -8.63 -0.68 -11.89
N ARG A 341 -8.09 -0.86 -13.10
CA ARG A 341 -8.38 -2.03 -13.95
C ARG A 341 -7.67 -3.33 -13.53
N ILE A 342 -6.89 -3.30 -12.45
CA ILE A 342 -6.14 -4.46 -11.93
C ILE A 342 -6.78 -4.90 -10.62
N PRO A 343 -7.75 -5.84 -10.66
CA PRO A 343 -8.23 -6.51 -9.45
C PRO A 343 -7.08 -7.19 -8.71
N ALA A 344 -7.20 -7.26 -7.39
CA ALA A 344 -6.24 -7.95 -6.55
C ALA A 344 -6.96 -8.84 -5.54
N SER A 345 -6.29 -9.93 -5.16
CA SER A 345 -6.81 -10.89 -4.19
C SER A 345 -5.68 -11.43 -3.30
N GLY A 346 -6.03 -12.05 -2.18
CA GLY A 346 -5.08 -12.70 -1.29
C GLY A 346 -4.05 -11.75 -0.67
N TYR A 347 -4.45 -10.50 -0.35
CA TYR A 347 -3.57 -9.59 0.37
C TYR A 347 -3.17 -10.20 1.73
N ALA A 348 -1.87 -10.27 1.99
CA ALA A 348 -1.36 -10.81 3.23
C ALA A 348 -0.07 -10.10 3.67
N VAL A 349 0.16 -10.12 4.98
CA VAL A 349 1.28 -9.49 5.66
C VAL A 349 2.07 -10.55 6.42
N HIS A 350 3.37 -10.66 6.13
CA HIS A 350 4.25 -11.67 6.71
C HIS A 350 5.41 -11.01 7.44
N ARG A 351 5.59 -11.38 8.73
CA ARG A 351 6.80 -11.00 9.46
C ARG A 351 8.01 -11.74 8.89
N VAL A 352 9.11 -11.01 8.73
CA VAL A 352 10.41 -11.57 8.34
C VAL A 352 11.42 -11.19 9.43
N PRO A 353 12.14 -12.15 10.02
CA PRO A 353 13.16 -11.84 11.04
C PRO A 353 14.23 -10.88 10.51
N GLY A 354 14.77 -10.03 11.39
CA GLY A 354 15.88 -9.13 11.07
C GLY A 354 15.49 -7.77 10.48
N THR A 355 14.25 -7.58 10.03
CA THR A 355 13.70 -6.28 9.61
C THR A 355 12.63 -5.76 10.57
N ASP A 356 12.46 -4.44 10.62
CA ASP A 356 11.37 -3.75 11.31
C ASP A 356 10.12 -3.59 10.44
N HIS A 357 10.15 -4.06 9.20
CA HIS A 357 8.99 -4.13 8.31
C HIS A 357 8.49 -5.57 8.14
N ALA A 358 7.21 -5.71 7.80
CA ALA A 358 6.66 -6.95 7.30
C ALA A 358 6.65 -6.94 5.76
N ALA A 359 6.79 -8.12 5.16
CA ALA A 359 6.52 -8.29 3.74
C ALA A 359 5.01 -8.18 3.47
N VAL A 360 4.63 -7.48 2.42
CA VAL A 360 3.25 -7.44 1.91
C VAL A 360 3.18 -8.19 0.59
N LEU A 361 2.15 -9.02 0.39
CA LEU A 361 1.91 -9.71 -0.86
C LEU A 361 0.46 -9.60 -1.32
N ALA A 362 0.23 -9.76 -2.62
CA ALA A 362 -1.08 -10.01 -3.21
C ALA A 362 -0.93 -10.67 -4.59
N THR A 363 -2.01 -11.28 -5.08
CA THR A 363 -2.12 -11.72 -6.48
C THR A 363 -2.92 -10.69 -7.28
N LEU A 364 -2.32 -10.20 -8.36
CA LEU A 364 -2.88 -9.19 -9.26
C LEU A 364 -3.42 -9.84 -10.52
N GLU A 365 -4.61 -9.43 -10.95
CA GLU A 365 -5.19 -9.82 -12.25
C GLU A 365 -4.81 -8.76 -13.29
N VAL A 366 -3.68 -8.96 -13.97
CA VAL A 366 -3.13 -7.97 -14.90
C VAL A 366 -3.83 -8.11 -16.26
N PRO A 367 -4.52 -7.08 -16.77
CA PRO A 367 -5.19 -7.19 -18.06
C PRO A 367 -4.18 -7.31 -19.22
N THR A 368 -4.44 -8.23 -20.14
CA THR A 368 -3.69 -8.40 -21.38
C THR A 368 -4.00 -7.27 -22.36
N ALA A 369 -3.11 -7.01 -23.31
CA ALA A 369 -3.45 -6.15 -24.44
C ALA A 369 -4.57 -6.80 -25.28
N GLY A 370 -5.62 -6.04 -25.58
CA GLY A 370 -6.73 -6.46 -26.44
C GLY A 370 -6.73 -5.72 -27.76
#